data_AF-A0A6N2I2Q9-F1
#
_entry.id   AF-A0A6N2I2Q9-F1
#
_cell.length_a   1.000
_cell.length_b   1.000
_cell.length_c   1.000
_cell.angle_alpha   90.00
_cell.angle_beta   90.00
_cell.angle_gamma   90.00
#
_symmetry.space_group_name_H-M   'P 1'
#
loop_
_entity.id
_entity.type
_entity.pdbx_description
1 polymer ?
#
loop_
_entity_poly.entity_id
_entity_poly.type
_entity_poly.pdbx_seq_one_letter_code
_entity_poly.pdbx_strand_id
1 'polypeptide(L)'
;MVRARPRRRAGRPGRAGRPHDGGAPGAGRPRPESGPVTAGTALRTAARTTPYLRLLTATQFAFNIGFYAVLPYLATHLGTGLGMAGWLVGLVLGLRTFSQQGLFVVGGALTDRYGPRPVVLAGCALRIAGFGRLALADSTAGVVAAVVLIGFAAALFSPAVESETAREAVRHERETGTPRARVLALFSAAGQAGAFLGPLLGSLLLLLGAGFRAACLAGALVFVGVLAGHARLMPRRAPGARPAPPRGALREVFGNRPFLVLCLAYSGYLIAYNQLYLALPAEVERATGGQAALGWLFALSSLLVVVAQLPLTRWSAHRLAPRTALVTGLGTVAAGFAAVPLTPGGPAGLLPGAVLVVLLTLGQMLLVPAARGLVPDLVDDRRLGLATGALSSVSGLAVLGGSAATGALLQTPGPVRWAVLAAVPLAGAVLALTLPVGRTGKRRDRAGVGVRVGAPPIPWRTYAMTAALSDNLKALLDSPVFVTVATIQPDGSPQVSPVWVKRDGDDVLISTTVGRRKEKNLRRDPRVTVVVQPFDAPYTYAEIRGTADLTTEGGPELIDELSRKYTGKDYADFNPSSADDAQRVVVRITPRKVVGHL
;
A
#
# COMPACT_ATOMS: atom_id res chain seq x y z
N MET A 1 85.38 33.09 -0.19
CA MET A 1 85.82 32.78 -1.57
C MET A 1 84.62 32.16 -2.30
N VAL A 2 83.87 32.89 -3.15
CA VAL A 2 84.14 33.18 -4.59
C VAL A 2 84.07 31.87 -5.39
N ARG A 3 83.15 31.56 -6.32
CA ARG A 3 82.54 32.24 -7.51
C ARG A 3 81.31 31.39 -7.94
N ALA A 4 80.08 31.89 -8.18
CA ALA A 4 79.54 32.70 -9.30
C ALA A 4 79.14 31.95 -10.62
N ARG A 5 77.81 31.69 -10.76
CA ARG A 5 76.89 31.85 -11.95
C ARG A 5 77.18 31.12 -13.30
N PRO A 6 76.25 31.07 -14.32
CA PRO A 6 74.85 31.55 -14.43
C PRO A 6 73.79 30.67 -15.23
N ARG A 7 72.50 31.05 -15.07
CA ARG A 7 71.33 31.20 -16.00
C ARG A 7 70.94 30.19 -17.14
N ARG A 8 69.63 29.84 -17.06
CA ARG A 8 68.51 29.88 -18.07
C ARG A 8 68.35 28.85 -19.22
N ARG A 9 67.19 28.15 -19.13
CA ARG A 9 66.06 27.89 -20.08
C ARG A 9 66.27 27.27 -21.49
N ALA A 10 65.20 26.52 -21.85
CA ALA A 10 64.78 25.96 -23.15
C ALA A 10 65.38 24.58 -23.47
N GLY A 11 64.67 23.55 -23.93
CA GLY A 11 63.30 23.44 -24.42
C GLY A 11 63.26 22.44 -25.58
N ARG A 12 63.10 21.12 -25.29
CA ARG A 12 62.92 19.97 -26.21
C ARG A 12 64.07 19.75 -27.24
N PRO A 13 64.31 18.55 -27.85
CA PRO A 13 63.31 17.58 -28.34
C PRO A 13 63.66 16.07 -28.30
N GLY A 14 62.67 15.22 -28.65
CA GLY A 14 62.91 14.10 -29.59
C GLY A 14 62.89 12.64 -29.08
N ARG A 15 61.91 11.87 -29.61
CA ARG A 15 61.86 10.40 -29.87
C ARG A 15 61.72 9.47 -28.65
N ALA A 16 61.03 8.32 -28.67
CA ALA A 16 60.13 7.63 -29.60
C ALA A 16 59.44 6.50 -28.80
N GLY A 17 58.18 6.15 -29.10
CA GLY A 17 57.48 5.03 -28.48
C GLY A 17 56.11 4.79 -29.12
N ARG A 18 55.87 3.55 -29.57
CA ARG A 18 54.84 3.04 -30.48
C ARG A 18 53.44 2.83 -29.83
N PRO A 19 52.40 2.41 -30.58
CA PRO A 19 51.03 2.95 -30.49
C PRO A 19 50.08 2.23 -29.51
N HIS A 20 49.00 2.94 -29.19
CA HIS A 20 47.84 2.52 -28.41
C HIS A 20 47.04 1.41 -29.11
N ASP A 21 46.82 0.31 -28.38
CA ASP A 21 45.74 -0.65 -28.61
C ASP A 21 44.67 -0.54 -27.52
N GLY A 22 43.42 -0.79 -27.93
CA GLY A 22 42.19 -0.41 -27.24
C GLY A 22 41.87 -1.16 -25.95
N GLY A 23 41.28 -0.41 -25.01
CA GLY A 23 40.56 -0.91 -23.84
C GLY A 23 39.18 -0.25 -23.77
N ALA A 24 38.13 -1.08 -23.73
CA ALA A 24 36.72 -0.71 -23.79
C ALA A 24 36.27 0.27 -22.67
N PRO A 25 35.29 1.17 -22.93
CA PRO A 25 34.68 1.98 -21.90
C PRO A 25 33.72 1.15 -21.04
N GLY A 26 33.87 1.28 -19.72
CA GLY A 26 33.09 0.58 -18.70
C GLY A 26 31.58 0.71 -18.88
N ALA A 27 30.91 -0.43 -18.71
CA ALA A 27 29.46 -0.58 -18.76
C ALA A 27 28.76 0.44 -17.83
N GLY A 28 28.02 1.36 -18.44
CA GLY A 28 27.09 2.23 -17.73
C GLY A 28 26.03 1.40 -17.01
N ARG A 29 25.80 1.69 -15.73
CA ARG A 29 24.63 1.18 -15.01
C ARG A 29 23.36 1.61 -15.77
N PRO A 30 22.44 0.69 -16.10
CA PRO A 30 21.23 1.06 -16.82
C PRO A 30 20.38 1.99 -15.98
N ARG A 31 19.96 3.12 -16.56
CA ARG A 31 18.93 4.00 -15.98
C ARG A 31 17.66 3.18 -15.73
N PRO A 32 16.93 3.38 -14.62
CA PRO A 32 15.69 2.68 -14.40
C PRO A 32 14.65 3.15 -15.42
N GLU A 33 14.37 2.30 -16.40
CA GLU A 33 13.27 2.50 -17.34
C GLU A 33 11.94 2.52 -16.58
N SER A 34 11.35 3.71 -16.49
CA SER A 34 10.00 3.98 -15.98
C SER A 34 8.93 3.86 -17.07
N GLY A 35 9.10 2.92 -18.00
CA GLY A 35 8.11 2.60 -19.04
C GLY A 35 7.02 1.63 -18.54
N PRO A 36 5.84 1.59 -19.19
CA PRO A 36 4.81 0.59 -18.90
C PRO A 36 5.34 -0.83 -19.16
N VAL A 37 4.99 -1.76 -18.27
CA VAL A 37 5.40 -3.17 -18.37
C VAL A 37 4.63 -3.83 -19.51
N THR A 38 5.30 -4.18 -20.60
CA THR A 38 4.71 -5.00 -21.68
C THR A 38 4.72 -6.49 -21.27
N ALA A 39 3.89 -7.32 -21.93
CA ALA A 39 3.82 -8.76 -21.66
C ALA A 39 5.20 -9.46 -21.76
N GLY A 40 6.06 -9.01 -22.68
CA GLY A 40 7.45 -9.49 -22.81
C GLY A 40 8.34 -9.13 -21.60
N THR A 41 8.14 -7.97 -21.00
CA THR A 41 8.86 -7.54 -19.78
C THR A 41 8.41 -8.35 -18.57
N ALA A 42 7.13 -8.72 -18.48
CA ALA A 42 6.60 -9.57 -17.40
C ALA A 42 7.21 -10.99 -17.43
N LEU A 43 7.30 -11.61 -18.61
CA LEU A 43 7.92 -12.93 -18.79
C LEU A 43 9.42 -12.91 -18.45
N ARG A 44 10.16 -11.87 -18.88
CA ARG A 44 11.58 -11.69 -18.52
C ARG A 44 11.78 -11.41 -17.04
N THR A 45 10.82 -10.77 -16.38
CA THR A 45 10.86 -10.53 -14.93
C THR A 45 10.58 -11.82 -14.14
N ALA A 46 9.60 -12.63 -14.57
CA ALA A 46 9.31 -13.94 -13.95
C ALA A 46 10.49 -14.93 -14.07
N ALA A 47 11.27 -14.85 -15.15
CA ALA A 47 12.50 -15.63 -15.31
C ALA A 47 13.60 -15.25 -14.29
N ARG A 48 13.57 -14.03 -13.72
CA ARG A 48 14.57 -13.53 -12.76
C ARG A 48 14.13 -13.60 -11.29
N THR A 49 12.87 -13.96 -11.01
CA THR A 49 12.38 -14.11 -9.62
C THR A 49 12.83 -15.42 -8.98
N THR A 50 13.03 -15.40 -7.65
CA THR A 50 13.40 -16.59 -6.87
C THR A 50 12.31 -17.69 -6.96
N PRO A 51 12.66 -18.97 -6.75
CA PRO A 51 11.66 -20.06 -6.74
C PRO A 51 10.51 -19.83 -5.75
N TYR A 52 10.79 -19.20 -4.61
CA TYR A 52 9.79 -18.86 -3.61
C TYR A 52 8.84 -17.75 -4.08
N LEU A 53 9.34 -16.68 -4.72
CA LEU A 53 8.48 -15.66 -5.32
C LEU A 53 7.61 -16.21 -6.47
N ARG A 54 8.15 -17.14 -7.26
CA ARG A 54 7.37 -17.86 -8.27
C ARG A 54 6.26 -18.70 -7.63
N LEU A 55 6.55 -19.39 -6.53
CA LEU A 55 5.54 -20.11 -5.77
C LEU A 55 4.44 -19.17 -5.28
N LEU A 56 4.77 -18.03 -4.64
CA LEU A 56 3.78 -17.06 -4.16
C LEU A 56 2.91 -16.50 -5.30
N THR A 57 3.52 -16.23 -6.46
CA THR A 57 2.81 -15.74 -7.65
C THR A 57 1.90 -16.82 -8.25
N ALA A 58 2.42 -18.05 -8.44
CA ALA A 58 1.64 -19.19 -8.93
C ALA A 58 0.48 -19.53 -7.98
N THR A 59 0.70 -19.32 -6.69
CA THR A 59 -0.31 -19.51 -5.65
C THR A 59 -1.44 -18.51 -5.77
N GLN A 60 -1.13 -17.24 -6.01
CA GLN A 60 -2.15 -16.21 -6.26
C GLN A 60 -2.98 -16.54 -7.50
N PHE A 61 -2.34 -17.01 -8.58
CA PHE A 61 -3.03 -17.49 -9.77
C PHE A 61 -3.95 -18.68 -9.45
N ALA A 62 -3.42 -19.73 -8.81
CA ALA A 62 -4.12 -20.95 -8.43
C ALA A 62 -5.30 -20.69 -7.48
N PHE A 63 -5.16 -19.73 -6.57
CA PHE A 63 -6.23 -19.34 -5.66
C PHE A 63 -7.41 -18.70 -6.43
N ASN A 64 -7.11 -17.75 -7.32
CA ASN A 64 -8.14 -17.02 -8.06
C ASN A 64 -8.82 -17.93 -9.10
N ILE A 65 -8.06 -18.73 -9.84
CA ILE A 65 -8.64 -19.63 -10.85
C ILE A 65 -9.65 -20.61 -10.24
N GLY A 66 -9.31 -21.26 -9.11
CA GLY A 66 -10.21 -22.17 -8.42
C GLY A 66 -11.41 -21.47 -7.80
N PHE A 67 -11.21 -20.27 -7.26
CA PHE A 67 -12.30 -19.46 -6.71
C PHE A 67 -13.34 -19.10 -7.78
N TYR A 68 -12.88 -18.56 -8.91
CA TYR A 68 -13.77 -18.05 -9.96
C TYR A 68 -14.29 -19.14 -10.90
N ALA A 69 -13.68 -20.33 -10.92
CA ALA A 69 -14.23 -21.47 -11.66
C ALA A 69 -15.49 -22.06 -11.03
N VAL A 70 -15.58 -22.08 -9.69
CA VAL A 70 -16.69 -22.73 -8.97
C VAL A 70 -17.80 -21.73 -8.61
N LEU A 71 -17.43 -20.51 -8.24
CA LEU A 71 -18.35 -19.56 -7.61
C LEU A 71 -19.55 -19.13 -8.47
N PRO A 72 -19.42 -18.84 -9.79
CA PRO A 72 -20.54 -18.40 -10.62
C PRO A 72 -21.72 -19.38 -10.66
N TYR A 73 -21.44 -20.66 -10.49
CA TYR A 73 -22.42 -21.75 -10.61
C TYR A 73 -22.93 -22.25 -9.25
N LEU A 74 -22.30 -21.83 -8.16
CA LEU A 74 -22.63 -22.28 -6.82
C LEU A 74 -24.07 -21.93 -6.46
N ALA A 75 -24.53 -20.71 -6.76
CA ALA A 75 -25.88 -20.26 -6.42
C ALA A 75 -26.96 -21.16 -7.04
N THR A 76 -26.82 -21.50 -8.32
CA THR A 76 -27.77 -22.39 -9.01
C THR A 76 -27.64 -23.82 -8.53
N HIS A 77 -26.44 -24.35 -8.31
CA HIS A 77 -26.29 -25.68 -7.73
C HIS A 77 -26.99 -25.81 -6.36
N LEU A 78 -26.90 -24.79 -5.51
CA LEU A 78 -27.58 -24.76 -4.21
C LEU A 78 -29.11 -24.60 -4.36
N GLY A 79 -29.56 -23.75 -5.27
CA GLY A 79 -30.98 -23.48 -5.50
C GLY A 79 -31.70 -24.62 -6.23
N THR A 80 -31.30 -24.93 -7.45
CA THR A 80 -31.97 -25.92 -8.32
C THR A 80 -31.51 -27.36 -8.04
N GLY A 81 -30.25 -27.56 -7.68
CA GLY A 81 -29.72 -28.90 -7.40
C GLY A 81 -30.11 -29.44 -6.02
N LEU A 82 -30.01 -28.61 -4.98
CA LEU A 82 -30.31 -28.99 -3.58
C LEU A 82 -31.65 -28.46 -3.06
N GLY A 83 -32.39 -27.69 -3.85
CA GLY A 83 -33.70 -27.17 -3.46
C GLY A 83 -33.66 -26.09 -2.37
N MET A 84 -32.53 -25.40 -2.17
CA MET A 84 -32.42 -24.38 -1.14
C MET A 84 -33.26 -23.14 -1.47
N ALA A 85 -33.97 -22.61 -0.47
CA ALA A 85 -34.65 -21.33 -0.58
C ALA A 85 -33.67 -20.20 -0.93
N GLY A 86 -34.12 -19.20 -1.70
CA GLY A 86 -33.25 -18.10 -2.17
C GLY A 86 -32.52 -17.35 -1.05
N TRP A 87 -33.19 -17.11 0.09
CA TRP A 87 -32.56 -16.47 1.26
C TRP A 87 -31.43 -17.31 1.87
N LEU A 88 -31.57 -18.65 1.81
CA LEU A 88 -30.58 -19.59 2.32
C LEU A 88 -29.38 -19.69 1.37
N VAL A 89 -29.60 -19.67 0.05
CA VAL A 89 -28.53 -19.54 -0.95
C VAL A 89 -27.75 -18.24 -0.71
N GLY A 90 -28.47 -17.12 -0.54
CA GLY A 90 -27.88 -15.83 -0.20
C GLY A 90 -27.11 -15.85 1.12
N LEU A 91 -27.64 -16.51 2.15
CA LEU A 91 -27.00 -16.71 3.44
C LEU A 91 -25.70 -17.51 3.31
N VAL A 92 -25.70 -18.61 2.56
CA VAL A 92 -24.50 -19.45 2.33
C VAL A 92 -23.40 -18.64 1.62
N LEU A 93 -23.74 -17.88 0.58
CA LEU A 93 -22.80 -16.99 -0.10
C LEU A 93 -22.31 -15.85 0.83
N GLY A 94 -23.19 -15.35 1.70
CA GLY A 94 -22.85 -14.39 2.74
C GLY A 94 -21.86 -14.95 3.78
N LEU A 95 -22.11 -16.16 4.29
CA LEU A 95 -21.26 -16.88 5.25
C LEU A 95 -19.87 -17.13 4.69
N ARG A 96 -19.80 -17.48 3.40
CA ARG A 96 -18.53 -17.56 2.68
C ARG A 96 -17.75 -16.26 2.75
N THR A 97 -18.37 -15.15 2.36
CA THR A 97 -17.68 -13.85 2.29
C THR A 97 -17.29 -13.36 3.67
N PHE A 98 -18.13 -13.57 4.69
CA PHE A 98 -17.80 -13.27 6.08
C PHE A 98 -16.66 -14.13 6.62
N SER A 99 -16.76 -15.46 6.47
CA SER A 99 -15.70 -16.38 6.93
C SER A 99 -14.37 -16.16 6.20
N GLN A 100 -14.40 -15.64 4.97
CA GLN A 100 -13.22 -15.25 4.21
C GLN A 100 -12.75 -13.84 4.59
N GLN A 101 -13.39 -12.79 4.08
CA GLN A 101 -12.90 -11.40 4.21
C GLN A 101 -13.12 -10.86 5.61
N GLY A 102 -14.22 -11.26 6.26
CA GLY A 102 -14.57 -10.79 7.59
C GLY A 102 -13.59 -11.26 8.68
N LEU A 103 -12.92 -12.39 8.47
CA LEU A 103 -11.95 -12.97 9.39
C LEU A 103 -10.48 -12.74 9.00
N PHE A 104 -10.20 -11.87 8.02
CA PHE A 104 -8.81 -11.50 7.65
C PHE A 104 -8.01 -10.94 8.84
N VAL A 105 -8.67 -10.24 9.77
CA VAL A 105 -8.04 -9.78 11.02
C VAL A 105 -7.51 -10.95 11.86
N VAL A 106 -8.24 -12.07 11.89
CA VAL A 106 -7.83 -13.28 12.63
C VAL A 106 -6.65 -13.94 11.93
N GLY A 107 -6.71 -14.11 10.61
CA GLY A 107 -5.60 -14.69 9.84
C GLY A 107 -4.32 -13.85 9.92
N GLY A 108 -4.44 -12.52 9.87
CA GLY A 108 -3.32 -11.59 10.08
C GLY A 108 -2.74 -11.70 11.49
N ALA A 109 -3.58 -11.72 12.52
CA ALA A 109 -3.13 -11.86 13.91
C ALA A 109 -2.43 -13.21 14.17
N LEU A 110 -2.96 -14.31 13.61
CA LEU A 110 -2.33 -15.62 13.70
C LEU A 110 -1.00 -15.67 12.93
N THR A 111 -0.92 -15.03 11.77
CA THR A 111 0.32 -14.91 10.98
C THR A 111 1.39 -14.14 11.74
N ASP A 112 1.00 -13.06 12.40
CA ASP A 112 1.93 -12.27 13.22
C ASP A 112 2.38 -13.05 14.46
N ARG A 113 1.50 -13.86 15.08
CA ARG A 113 1.81 -14.65 16.29
C ARG A 113 2.63 -15.92 16.03
N TYR A 114 2.26 -16.70 15.01
CA TYR A 114 2.84 -18.02 14.75
C TYR A 114 3.79 -18.03 13.55
N GLY A 115 3.90 -16.90 12.85
CA GLY A 115 4.57 -16.82 11.58
C GLY A 115 3.69 -17.30 10.42
N PRO A 116 4.12 -17.02 9.18
CA PRO A 116 3.31 -17.24 7.98
C PRO A 116 3.23 -18.72 7.59
N ARG A 117 4.28 -19.52 7.83
CA ARG A 117 4.34 -20.92 7.41
C ARG A 117 3.25 -21.81 8.03
N PRO A 118 3.10 -21.92 9.37
CA PRO A 118 2.06 -22.78 9.93
C PRO A 118 0.65 -22.33 9.53
N VAL A 119 0.43 -21.02 9.42
CA VAL A 119 -0.88 -20.45 9.07
C VAL A 119 -1.25 -20.73 7.61
N VAL A 120 -0.31 -20.58 6.67
CA VAL A 120 -0.53 -20.91 5.25
C VAL A 120 -0.78 -22.40 5.06
N LEU A 121 0.01 -23.27 5.71
CA LEU A 121 -0.16 -24.73 5.59
C LEU A 121 -1.50 -25.18 6.18
N ALA A 122 -1.90 -24.64 7.34
CA ALA A 122 -3.20 -24.90 7.93
C ALA A 122 -4.34 -24.42 7.01
N GLY A 123 -4.21 -23.21 6.44
CA GLY A 123 -5.15 -22.69 5.44
C GLY A 123 -5.31 -23.62 4.24
N CYS A 124 -4.20 -24.10 3.65
CA CYS A 124 -4.26 -25.06 2.55
C CYS A 124 -4.94 -26.38 2.94
N ALA A 125 -4.60 -26.96 4.10
CA ALA A 125 -5.20 -28.21 4.57
C ALA A 125 -6.71 -28.07 4.79
N LEU A 126 -7.15 -27.00 5.46
CA LEU A 126 -8.58 -26.70 5.66
C LEU A 126 -9.30 -26.50 4.33
N ARG A 127 -8.65 -25.91 3.34
CA ARG A 127 -9.23 -25.69 2.01
C ARG A 127 -9.42 -26.98 1.22
N ILE A 128 -8.45 -27.90 1.28
CA ILE A 128 -8.56 -29.24 0.70
C ILE A 128 -9.73 -29.99 1.35
N ALA A 129 -9.79 -30.00 2.68
CA ALA A 129 -10.89 -30.60 3.43
C ALA A 129 -12.25 -29.97 3.08
N GLY A 130 -12.30 -28.63 2.97
CA GLY A 130 -13.50 -27.90 2.59
C GLY A 130 -14.00 -28.23 1.19
N PHE A 131 -13.13 -28.24 0.18
CA PHE A 131 -13.50 -28.64 -1.17
C PHE A 131 -13.93 -30.12 -1.24
N GLY A 132 -13.24 -31.01 -0.54
CA GLY A 132 -13.64 -32.41 -0.43
C GLY A 132 -15.02 -32.56 0.22
N ARG A 133 -15.27 -31.82 1.33
CA ARG A 133 -16.58 -31.82 2.00
C ARG A 133 -17.69 -31.27 1.12
N LEU A 134 -17.40 -30.23 0.33
CA LEU A 134 -18.35 -29.61 -0.60
C LEU A 134 -18.67 -30.54 -1.78
N ALA A 135 -17.68 -31.27 -2.30
CA ALA A 135 -17.88 -32.24 -3.37
C ALA A 135 -18.82 -33.39 -2.95
N LEU A 136 -18.82 -33.74 -1.66
CA LEU A 136 -19.63 -34.80 -1.06
C LEU A 136 -20.84 -34.24 -0.29
N ALA A 137 -21.18 -32.96 -0.45
CA ALA A 137 -22.26 -32.33 0.31
C ALA A 137 -23.61 -32.54 -0.37
N ASP A 138 -24.40 -33.46 0.18
CA ASP A 138 -25.78 -33.71 -0.26
C ASP A 138 -26.82 -33.11 0.69
N SER A 139 -26.39 -32.35 1.71
CA SER A 139 -27.26 -31.70 2.69
C SER A 139 -26.89 -30.24 2.93
N THR A 140 -27.87 -29.42 3.29
CA THR A 140 -27.68 -28.00 3.61
C THR A 140 -26.63 -27.77 4.67
N ALA A 141 -26.68 -28.51 5.77
CA ALA A 141 -25.68 -28.39 6.84
C ALA A 141 -24.27 -28.75 6.34
N GLY A 142 -24.16 -29.76 5.46
CA GLY A 142 -22.91 -30.14 4.82
C GLY A 142 -22.31 -29.05 3.95
N VAL A 143 -23.16 -28.40 3.14
CA VAL A 143 -22.75 -27.25 2.31
C VAL A 143 -22.31 -26.08 3.20
N VAL A 144 -23.11 -25.70 4.20
CA VAL A 144 -22.79 -24.58 5.10
C VAL A 144 -21.44 -24.82 5.78
N ALA A 145 -21.22 -26.01 6.34
CA ALA A 145 -19.97 -26.38 6.98
C ALA A 145 -18.78 -26.29 6.00
N ALA A 146 -18.94 -26.82 4.79
CA ALA A 146 -17.89 -26.78 3.77
C ALA A 146 -17.56 -25.35 3.34
N VAL A 147 -18.57 -24.51 3.12
CA VAL A 147 -18.42 -23.12 2.68
C VAL A 147 -17.75 -22.27 3.76
N VAL A 148 -18.14 -22.43 5.03
CA VAL A 148 -17.48 -21.78 6.16
C VAL A 148 -16.03 -22.23 6.29
N LEU A 149 -15.76 -23.52 6.12
CA LEU A 149 -14.41 -24.07 6.17
C LEU A 149 -13.52 -23.52 5.05
N ILE A 150 -14.03 -23.47 3.81
CA ILE A 150 -13.32 -22.90 2.65
C ILE A 150 -13.06 -21.39 2.84
N GLY A 151 -14.05 -20.67 3.38
CA GLY A 151 -13.94 -19.24 3.66
C GLY A 151 -12.91 -18.96 4.75
N PHE A 152 -13.01 -19.64 5.90
CA PHE A 152 -12.03 -19.51 6.99
C PHE A 152 -10.60 -19.90 6.55
N ALA A 153 -10.47 -20.95 5.74
CA ALA A 153 -9.20 -21.34 5.14
C ALA A 153 -8.59 -20.19 4.31
N ALA A 154 -9.41 -19.46 3.54
CA ALA A 154 -8.97 -18.26 2.82
C ALA A 154 -8.55 -17.13 3.76
N ALA A 155 -9.24 -16.98 4.90
CA ALA A 155 -8.90 -15.96 5.89
C ALA A 155 -7.53 -16.17 6.52
N LEU A 156 -7.13 -17.42 6.75
CA LEU A 156 -5.77 -17.76 7.20
C LEU A 156 -4.75 -17.54 6.09
N PHE A 157 -5.10 -17.94 4.87
CA PHE A 157 -4.17 -18.03 3.76
C PHE A 157 -3.84 -16.69 3.08
N SER A 158 -4.86 -15.91 2.68
CA SER A 158 -4.67 -14.73 1.84
C SER A 158 -3.83 -13.63 2.53
N PRO A 159 -4.12 -13.20 3.77
CA PRO A 159 -3.31 -12.19 4.45
C PRO A 159 -1.85 -12.64 4.65
N ALA A 160 -1.65 -13.93 4.92
CA ALA A 160 -0.32 -14.50 5.13
C ALA A 160 0.50 -14.45 3.84
N VAL A 161 -0.04 -14.96 2.72
CA VAL A 161 0.62 -14.95 1.41
C VAL A 161 0.88 -13.54 0.89
N GLU A 162 -0.07 -12.61 1.05
CA GLU A 162 0.11 -11.21 0.66
C GLU A 162 1.23 -10.54 1.47
N SER A 163 1.25 -10.75 2.79
CA SER A 163 2.28 -10.19 3.67
C SER A 163 3.68 -10.74 3.34
N GLU A 164 3.78 -12.04 3.04
CA GLU A 164 5.04 -12.68 2.64
C GLU A 164 5.50 -12.20 1.26
N THR A 165 4.58 -12.01 0.31
CA THR A 165 4.90 -11.46 -1.01
C THR A 165 5.47 -10.05 -0.88
N ALA A 166 4.86 -9.20 -0.04
CA ALA A 166 5.38 -7.86 0.21
C ALA A 166 6.78 -7.88 0.84
N ARG A 167 7.02 -8.79 1.80
CA ARG A 167 8.34 -8.97 2.44
C ARG A 167 9.40 -9.45 1.44
N GLU A 168 9.08 -10.46 0.65
CA GLU A 168 10.01 -10.99 -0.37
C GLU A 168 10.24 -10.00 -1.50
N ALA A 169 9.26 -9.16 -1.87
CA ALA A 169 9.47 -8.09 -2.84
C ALA A 169 10.51 -7.07 -2.36
N VAL A 170 10.49 -6.71 -1.06
CA VAL A 170 11.51 -5.84 -0.46
C VAL A 170 12.88 -6.52 -0.43
N ARG A 171 12.92 -7.81 -0.09
CA ARG A 171 14.17 -8.59 -0.10
C ARG A 171 14.76 -8.67 -1.50
N HIS A 172 13.94 -8.98 -2.50
CA HIS A 172 14.34 -9.08 -3.89
C HIS A 172 14.86 -7.75 -4.44
N GLU A 173 14.23 -6.63 -4.05
CA GLU A 173 14.70 -5.28 -4.39
C GLU A 173 16.09 -5.01 -3.80
N ARG A 174 16.36 -5.41 -2.55
CA ARG A 174 17.69 -5.28 -1.93
C ARG A 174 18.75 -6.15 -2.61
N GLU A 175 18.40 -7.38 -2.98
CA GLU A 175 19.35 -8.34 -3.57
C GLU A 175 19.64 -8.08 -5.05
N THR A 176 18.64 -7.61 -5.81
CA THR A 176 18.74 -7.52 -7.29
C THR A 176 18.62 -6.10 -7.84
N GLY A 177 18.25 -5.12 -7.00
CA GLY A 177 17.96 -3.75 -7.43
C GLY A 177 16.67 -3.61 -8.25
N THR A 178 15.89 -4.68 -8.43
CA THR A 178 14.61 -4.61 -9.16
C THR A 178 13.54 -3.94 -8.31
N PRO A 179 12.78 -2.96 -8.82
CA PRO A 179 11.78 -2.25 -8.03
C PRO A 179 10.72 -3.21 -7.47
N ARG A 180 10.44 -3.14 -6.17
CA ARG A 180 9.40 -3.95 -5.50
C ARG A 180 8.03 -3.85 -6.17
N ALA A 181 7.73 -2.70 -6.77
CA ALA A 181 6.50 -2.45 -7.53
C ALA A 181 6.32 -3.43 -8.70
N ARG A 182 7.42 -3.88 -9.35
CA ARG A 182 7.34 -4.86 -10.44
C ARG A 182 6.94 -6.25 -9.94
N VAL A 183 7.47 -6.67 -8.79
CA VAL A 183 7.10 -7.96 -8.17
C VAL A 183 5.64 -7.95 -7.73
N LEU A 184 5.21 -6.86 -7.08
CA LEU A 184 3.81 -6.70 -6.66
C LEU A 184 2.84 -6.60 -7.85
N ALA A 185 3.27 -5.97 -8.95
CA ALA A 185 2.51 -5.94 -10.19
C ALA A 185 2.36 -7.34 -10.80
N LEU A 186 3.41 -8.15 -10.82
CA LEU A 186 3.35 -9.53 -11.31
C LEU A 186 2.40 -10.39 -10.46
N PHE A 187 2.49 -10.28 -9.13
CA PHE A 187 1.57 -10.95 -8.21
C PHE A 187 0.11 -10.55 -8.47
N SER A 188 -0.15 -9.25 -8.64
CA SER A 188 -1.48 -8.74 -8.94
C SER A 188 -2.00 -9.22 -10.30
N ALA A 189 -1.15 -9.19 -11.33
CA ALA A 189 -1.47 -9.68 -12.67
C ALA A 189 -1.82 -11.18 -12.67
N ALA A 190 -1.08 -11.99 -11.90
CA ALA A 190 -1.38 -13.40 -11.72
C ALA A 190 -2.78 -13.62 -11.09
N GLY A 191 -3.15 -12.80 -10.09
CA GLY A 191 -4.50 -12.84 -9.53
C GLY A 191 -5.59 -12.51 -10.55
N GLN A 192 -5.40 -11.45 -11.35
CA GLN A 192 -6.35 -11.04 -12.40
C GLN A 192 -6.46 -12.07 -13.53
N ALA A 193 -5.34 -12.67 -13.94
CA ALA A 193 -5.34 -13.74 -14.92
C ALA A 193 -6.13 -14.96 -14.42
N GLY A 194 -5.98 -15.33 -13.15
CA GLY A 194 -6.78 -16.39 -12.54
C GLY A 194 -8.27 -16.05 -12.49
N ALA A 195 -8.63 -14.79 -12.18
CA ALA A 195 -10.01 -14.34 -12.17
C ALA A 195 -10.67 -14.34 -13.55
N PHE A 196 -9.90 -14.03 -14.60
CA PHE A 196 -10.35 -14.10 -16.00
C PHE A 196 -10.52 -15.55 -16.48
N LEU A 197 -9.52 -16.41 -16.23
CA LEU A 197 -9.50 -17.79 -16.73
C LEU A 197 -10.39 -18.75 -15.93
N GLY A 198 -10.63 -18.45 -14.65
CA GLY A 198 -11.45 -19.29 -13.76
C GLY A 198 -12.83 -19.59 -14.32
N PRO A 199 -13.67 -18.59 -14.61
CA PRO A 199 -15.03 -18.80 -15.12
C PRO A 199 -15.07 -19.52 -16.48
N LEU A 200 -14.07 -19.29 -17.34
CA LEU A 200 -13.94 -20.00 -18.62
C LEU A 200 -13.66 -21.49 -18.40
N LEU A 201 -12.75 -21.82 -17.47
CA LEU A 201 -12.48 -23.21 -17.09
C LEU A 201 -13.68 -23.85 -16.39
N GLY A 202 -14.39 -23.11 -15.53
CA GLY A 202 -15.63 -23.56 -14.90
C GLY A 202 -16.70 -23.89 -15.94
N SER A 203 -16.88 -23.03 -16.95
CA SER A 203 -17.78 -23.26 -18.08
C SER A 203 -17.41 -24.53 -18.85
N LEU A 204 -16.11 -24.70 -19.15
CA LEU A 204 -15.61 -25.87 -19.87
C LEU A 204 -15.84 -27.17 -19.08
N LEU A 205 -15.57 -27.18 -17.77
CA LEU A 205 -15.79 -28.35 -16.91
C LEU A 205 -17.28 -28.75 -16.85
N LEU A 206 -18.19 -27.78 -16.88
CA LEU A 206 -19.63 -28.04 -16.95
C LEU A 206 -20.05 -28.60 -18.32
N LEU A 207 -19.51 -28.06 -19.42
CA LEU A 207 -19.77 -28.54 -20.77
C LEU A 207 -19.29 -29.98 -20.99
N LEU A 208 -18.15 -30.35 -20.39
CA LEU A 208 -17.59 -31.70 -20.47
C LEU A 208 -18.34 -32.72 -19.59
N GLY A 209 -19.45 -32.34 -18.94
CA GLY A 209 -20.25 -33.23 -18.10
C GLY A 209 -19.60 -33.60 -16.77
N ALA A 210 -18.45 -33.02 -16.43
CA ALA A 210 -17.72 -33.34 -15.20
C ALA A 210 -18.46 -32.85 -13.93
N GLY A 211 -19.43 -31.93 -14.08
CA GLY A 211 -20.32 -31.50 -13.02
C GLY A 211 -19.64 -30.71 -11.88
N PHE A 212 -20.45 -30.24 -10.94
CA PHE A 212 -20.00 -29.43 -9.79
C PHE A 212 -19.00 -30.18 -8.88
N ARG A 213 -19.16 -31.50 -8.75
CA ARG A 213 -18.27 -32.36 -7.94
C ARG A 213 -16.85 -32.38 -8.49
N ALA A 214 -16.67 -32.54 -9.81
CA ALA A 214 -15.33 -32.52 -10.41
C ALA A 214 -14.65 -31.16 -10.27
N ALA A 215 -15.38 -30.06 -10.38
CA ALA A 215 -14.83 -28.72 -10.16
C ALA A 215 -14.31 -28.55 -8.72
N CYS A 216 -15.04 -29.07 -7.72
CA CYS A 216 -14.59 -29.07 -6.33
C CYS A 216 -13.35 -29.94 -6.13
N LEU A 217 -13.32 -31.15 -6.68
CA LEU A 217 -12.15 -32.05 -6.58
C LEU A 217 -10.91 -31.51 -7.29
N ALA A 218 -11.08 -30.89 -8.47
CA ALA A 218 -10.01 -30.19 -9.17
C ALA A 218 -9.46 -29.04 -8.31
N GLY A 219 -10.34 -28.27 -7.66
CA GLY A 219 -9.95 -27.26 -6.68
C GLY A 219 -9.14 -27.84 -5.52
N ALA A 220 -9.56 -28.97 -4.94
CA ALA A 220 -8.82 -29.66 -3.88
C ALA A 220 -7.42 -30.10 -4.36
N LEU A 221 -7.32 -30.70 -5.55
CA LEU A 221 -6.04 -31.14 -6.14
C LEU A 221 -5.07 -29.98 -6.34
N VAL A 222 -5.55 -28.83 -6.83
CA VAL A 222 -4.74 -27.61 -6.95
C VAL A 222 -4.18 -27.21 -5.58
N PHE A 223 -4.98 -27.24 -4.52
CA PHE A 223 -4.52 -26.90 -3.17
C PHE A 223 -3.58 -27.95 -2.56
N VAL A 224 -3.65 -29.21 -2.96
CA VAL A 224 -2.62 -30.23 -2.62
C VAL A 224 -1.26 -29.82 -3.20
N GLY A 225 -1.22 -29.40 -4.47
CA GLY A 225 -0.01 -28.89 -5.11
C GLY A 225 0.53 -27.63 -4.41
N VAL A 226 -0.35 -26.68 -4.08
CA VAL A 226 0.01 -25.46 -3.34
C VAL A 226 0.54 -25.79 -1.94
N LEU A 227 -0.10 -26.74 -1.22
CA LEU A 227 0.35 -27.22 0.09
C LEU A 227 1.75 -27.83 0.00
N ALA A 228 1.98 -28.74 -0.95
CA ALA A 228 3.28 -29.38 -1.16
C ALA A 228 4.36 -28.34 -1.50
N GLY A 229 4.06 -27.36 -2.35
CA GLY A 229 4.96 -26.27 -2.69
C GLY A 229 5.39 -25.45 -1.47
N HIS A 230 4.43 -25.01 -0.65
CA HIS A 230 4.74 -24.23 0.55
C HIS A 230 5.40 -25.08 1.65
N ALA A 231 5.04 -26.36 1.79
CA ALA A 231 5.67 -27.24 2.75
C ALA A 231 7.18 -27.37 2.49
N ARG A 232 7.58 -27.39 1.21
CA ARG A 232 8.96 -27.52 0.73
C ARG A 232 9.72 -26.20 0.68
N LEU A 233 9.14 -25.15 0.10
CA LEU A 233 9.87 -23.91 -0.23
C LEU A 233 9.70 -22.78 0.78
N MET A 234 8.65 -22.82 1.63
CA MET A 234 8.37 -21.72 2.56
C MET A 234 9.33 -21.76 3.76
N PRO A 235 10.11 -20.70 4.01
CA PRO A 235 11.08 -20.68 5.10
C PRO A 235 10.44 -20.85 6.48
N ARG A 236 11.10 -21.61 7.38
CA ARG A 236 10.75 -21.67 8.80
C ARG A 236 11.27 -20.41 9.48
N ARG A 237 10.41 -19.39 9.62
CA ARG A 237 10.74 -18.14 10.31
C ARG A 237 10.20 -18.19 11.73
N ALA A 238 11.01 -17.77 12.69
CA ALA A 238 10.54 -17.49 14.05
C ALA A 238 9.51 -16.34 13.98
N PRO A 239 8.48 -16.35 14.84
CA PRO A 239 7.57 -15.22 14.97
C PRO A 239 8.35 -13.93 15.18
N GLY A 240 8.02 -12.88 14.42
CA GLY A 240 8.58 -11.56 14.68
C GLY A 240 8.03 -11.07 16.01
N ALA A 241 8.89 -10.69 16.96
CA ALA A 241 8.49 -10.06 18.21
C ALA A 241 7.87 -8.68 17.91
N ARG A 242 6.58 -8.63 17.62
CA ARG A 242 5.81 -7.39 17.62
C ARG A 242 5.18 -7.20 19.00
N PRO A 243 5.25 -5.98 19.57
CA PRO A 243 4.53 -5.67 20.81
C PRO A 243 3.06 -6.06 20.65
N ALA A 244 2.49 -6.69 21.68
CA ALA A 244 1.06 -6.96 21.71
C ALA A 244 0.29 -5.64 21.46
N PRO A 245 -0.82 -5.66 20.71
CA PRO A 245 -1.63 -4.47 20.54
C PRO A 245 -2.04 -3.94 21.92
N PRO A 246 -1.95 -2.61 22.16
CA PRO A 246 -2.31 -2.04 23.44
C PRO A 246 -3.74 -2.41 23.83
N ARG A 247 -3.97 -2.68 25.12
CA ARG A 247 -5.31 -2.96 25.66
C ARG A 247 -6.23 -1.79 25.31
N GLY A 248 -7.41 -2.10 24.74
CA GLY A 248 -8.36 -1.08 24.28
C GLY A 248 -8.26 -0.68 22.80
N ALA A 249 -7.32 -1.25 22.03
CA ALA A 249 -7.13 -0.88 20.63
C ALA A 249 -8.38 -1.02 19.75
N LEU A 250 -9.15 -2.09 19.97
CA LEU A 250 -10.44 -2.32 19.32
C LEU A 250 -11.45 -1.23 19.68
N ARG A 251 -11.60 -0.92 20.97
CA ARG A 251 -12.59 0.06 21.46
C ARG A 251 -12.39 1.43 20.84
N GLU A 252 -11.14 1.86 20.68
CA GLU A 252 -10.84 3.16 20.07
C GLU A 252 -11.10 3.18 18.56
N VAL A 253 -10.78 2.10 17.83
CA VAL A 253 -11.07 2.02 16.39
C VAL A 253 -12.58 1.99 16.14
N PHE A 254 -13.33 1.20 16.92
CA PHE A 254 -14.80 1.20 16.85
C PHE A 254 -15.44 2.43 17.50
N GLY A 255 -14.71 3.24 18.27
CA GLY A 255 -15.17 4.53 18.80
C GLY A 255 -15.03 5.68 17.79
N ASN A 256 -14.24 5.49 16.73
CA ASN A 256 -13.99 6.50 15.72
C ASN A 256 -15.14 6.58 14.70
N ARG A 257 -16.01 7.58 14.86
CA ARG A 257 -17.19 7.79 14.01
C ARG A 257 -16.85 7.93 12.52
N PRO A 258 -15.92 8.81 12.09
CA PRO A 258 -15.49 8.86 10.69
C PRO A 258 -15.05 7.50 10.12
N PHE A 259 -14.30 6.72 10.89
CA PHE A 259 -13.87 5.40 10.46
C PHE A 259 -15.05 4.42 10.31
N LEU A 260 -15.99 4.41 11.25
CA LEU A 260 -17.22 3.60 11.13
C LEU A 260 -18.05 3.99 9.91
N VAL A 261 -18.19 5.28 9.62
CA VAL A 261 -18.87 5.76 8.41
C VAL A 261 -18.16 5.23 7.15
N LEU A 262 -16.83 5.24 7.12
CA LEU A 262 -16.06 4.65 6.00
C LEU A 262 -16.35 3.14 5.88
N CYS A 263 -16.40 2.41 7.00
CA CYS A 263 -16.74 1.00 7.01
C CYS A 263 -18.15 0.73 6.46
N LEU A 264 -19.15 1.52 6.88
CA LEU A 264 -20.53 1.38 6.40
C LEU A 264 -20.67 1.75 4.92
N ALA A 265 -20.01 2.82 4.47
CA ALA A 265 -19.99 3.21 3.06
C ALA A 265 -19.34 2.12 2.18
N TYR A 266 -18.20 1.58 2.62
CA TYR A 266 -17.49 0.51 1.93
C TYR A 266 -18.27 -0.83 1.95
N SER A 267 -19.05 -1.08 3.01
CA SER A 267 -19.97 -2.22 3.09
C SER A 267 -21.02 -2.18 1.98
N GLY A 268 -21.53 -1.00 1.61
CA GLY A 268 -22.48 -0.84 0.51
C GLY A 268 -21.91 -1.32 -0.83
N TYR A 269 -20.62 -1.04 -1.09
CA TYR A 269 -19.91 -1.60 -2.23
C TYR A 269 -19.77 -3.12 -2.13
N LEU A 270 -19.34 -3.65 -0.98
CA LEU A 270 -19.11 -5.10 -0.86
C LEU A 270 -20.40 -5.92 -0.99
N ILE A 271 -21.52 -5.41 -0.46
CA ILE A 271 -22.84 -6.00 -0.69
C ILE A 271 -23.18 -5.98 -2.18
N ALA A 272 -22.99 -4.84 -2.86
CA ALA A 272 -23.23 -4.70 -4.29
C ALA A 272 -22.34 -5.64 -5.13
N TYR A 273 -21.04 -5.71 -4.83
CA TYR A 273 -20.08 -6.60 -5.49
C TYR A 273 -20.50 -8.07 -5.35
N ASN A 274 -21.01 -8.47 -4.18
CA ASN A 274 -21.45 -9.85 -3.96
C ASN A 274 -22.63 -10.25 -4.86
N GLN A 275 -23.36 -9.29 -5.43
CA GLN A 275 -24.47 -9.57 -6.34
C GLN A 275 -24.04 -10.04 -7.73
N LEU A 276 -22.76 -9.91 -8.07
CA LEU A 276 -22.18 -10.60 -9.23
C LEU A 276 -22.32 -12.13 -9.12
N TYR A 277 -22.48 -12.66 -7.91
CA TYR A 277 -22.58 -14.10 -7.64
C TYR A 277 -24.00 -14.56 -7.27
N LEU A 278 -24.96 -13.65 -7.18
CA LEU A 278 -26.33 -13.95 -6.75
C LEU A 278 -27.39 -13.35 -7.69
N ALA A 279 -27.43 -12.02 -7.82
CA ALA A 279 -28.43 -11.36 -8.66
C ALA A 279 -28.10 -11.46 -10.16
N LEU A 280 -26.82 -11.32 -10.54
CA LEU A 280 -26.40 -11.41 -11.94
C LEU A 280 -26.64 -12.81 -12.55
N PRO A 281 -26.28 -13.93 -11.88
CA PRO A 281 -26.62 -15.27 -12.37
C PRO A 281 -28.11 -15.48 -12.59
N ALA A 282 -28.95 -15.00 -11.66
CA ALA A 282 -30.41 -15.08 -11.81
C ALA A 282 -30.93 -14.27 -13.00
N GLU A 283 -30.34 -13.11 -13.28
CA GLU A 283 -30.71 -12.27 -14.42
C GLU A 283 -30.28 -12.88 -15.76
N VAL A 284 -29.08 -13.44 -15.82
CA VAL A 284 -28.60 -14.16 -17.01
C VAL A 284 -29.46 -15.39 -17.27
N GLU A 285 -29.77 -16.16 -16.24
CA GLU A 285 -30.65 -17.33 -16.36
C GLU A 285 -32.06 -16.95 -16.84
N ARG A 286 -32.61 -15.84 -16.34
CA ARG A 286 -33.89 -15.28 -16.82
C ARG A 286 -33.83 -14.86 -18.30
N ALA A 287 -32.71 -14.33 -18.76
CA ALA A 287 -32.54 -13.81 -20.12
C ALA A 287 -32.21 -14.89 -21.16
N THR A 288 -31.35 -15.85 -20.80
CA THR A 288 -30.81 -16.86 -21.73
C THR A 288 -31.29 -18.29 -21.47
N GLY A 289 -32.03 -18.54 -20.39
CA GLY A 289 -32.45 -19.88 -19.98
C GLY A 289 -31.31 -20.76 -19.45
N GLY A 290 -30.13 -20.19 -19.20
CA GLY A 290 -28.94 -20.91 -18.75
C GLY A 290 -27.80 -19.96 -18.35
N GLN A 291 -26.69 -20.53 -17.89
CA GLN A 291 -25.59 -19.78 -17.27
C GLN A 291 -24.30 -19.72 -18.10
N ALA A 292 -24.30 -20.26 -19.31
CA ALA A 292 -23.13 -20.28 -20.18
C ALA A 292 -22.57 -18.87 -20.44
N ALA A 293 -23.43 -17.86 -20.46
CA ALA A 293 -23.04 -16.47 -20.68
C ALA A 293 -22.30 -15.81 -19.50
N LEU A 294 -22.37 -16.38 -18.28
CA LEU A 294 -21.68 -15.81 -17.12
C LEU A 294 -20.16 -15.80 -17.31
N GLY A 295 -19.59 -16.84 -17.92
CA GLY A 295 -18.16 -16.91 -18.20
C GLY A 295 -17.67 -15.69 -19.00
N TRP A 296 -18.44 -15.27 -20.00
CA TRP A 296 -18.14 -14.10 -20.83
C TRP A 296 -18.28 -12.77 -20.08
N LEU A 297 -19.29 -12.64 -19.21
CA LEU A 297 -19.48 -11.43 -18.40
C LEU A 297 -18.36 -11.25 -17.36
N PHE A 298 -17.92 -12.34 -16.71
CA PHE A 298 -16.76 -12.27 -15.82
C PHE A 298 -15.46 -12.02 -16.59
N ALA A 299 -15.29 -12.63 -17.77
CA ALA A 299 -14.16 -12.35 -18.65
C ALA A 299 -14.12 -10.86 -19.06
N LEU A 300 -15.27 -10.25 -19.37
CA LEU A 300 -15.41 -8.82 -19.64
C LEU A 300 -14.96 -7.98 -18.44
N SER A 301 -15.40 -8.32 -17.22
CA SER A 301 -14.98 -7.62 -15.98
C SER A 301 -13.45 -7.67 -15.81
N SER A 302 -12.85 -8.85 -15.92
CA SER A 302 -11.41 -9.00 -15.73
C SER A 302 -10.60 -8.31 -16.84
N LEU A 303 -11.04 -8.36 -18.10
CA LEU A 303 -10.43 -7.60 -19.19
C LEU A 303 -10.49 -6.09 -18.90
N LEU A 304 -11.64 -5.60 -18.43
CA LEU A 304 -11.80 -4.19 -18.04
C LEU A 304 -10.84 -3.83 -16.92
N VAL A 305 -10.67 -4.66 -15.88
CA VAL A 305 -9.69 -4.43 -14.80
C VAL A 305 -8.27 -4.37 -15.36
N VAL A 306 -7.87 -5.33 -16.20
CA VAL A 306 -6.51 -5.36 -16.76
C VAL A 306 -6.20 -4.12 -17.60
N VAL A 307 -7.16 -3.68 -18.43
CA VAL A 307 -6.97 -2.55 -19.35
C VAL A 307 -7.14 -1.20 -18.67
N ALA A 308 -8.18 -1.04 -17.84
CA ALA A 308 -8.62 0.25 -17.32
C ALA A 308 -8.12 0.58 -15.91
N GLN A 309 -7.71 -0.39 -15.08
CA GLN A 309 -7.36 -0.13 -13.68
C GLN A 309 -6.25 0.92 -13.53
N LEU A 310 -5.12 0.73 -14.21
CA LEU A 310 -3.98 1.65 -14.11
C LEU A 310 -4.27 3.06 -14.65
N PRO A 311 -4.81 3.25 -15.87
CA PRO A 311 -5.11 4.59 -16.36
C PRO A 311 -6.16 5.29 -15.48
N LEU A 312 -7.19 4.57 -15.04
CA LEU A 312 -8.25 5.14 -14.21
C LEU A 312 -7.75 5.52 -12.81
N THR A 313 -6.89 4.69 -12.20
CA THR A 313 -6.28 4.99 -10.88
C THR A 313 -5.35 6.20 -10.96
N ARG A 314 -4.57 6.34 -12.04
CA ARG A 314 -3.70 7.51 -12.25
C ARG A 314 -4.51 8.77 -12.47
N TRP A 315 -5.56 8.67 -13.30
CA TRP A 315 -6.47 9.78 -13.54
C TRP A 315 -7.17 10.23 -12.26
N SER A 316 -7.71 9.30 -11.47
CA SER A 316 -8.40 9.62 -10.21
C SER A 316 -7.43 10.22 -9.19
N ALA A 317 -6.21 9.71 -9.08
CA ALA A 317 -5.20 10.26 -8.18
C ALA A 317 -4.80 11.72 -8.50
N HIS A 318 -4.87 12.12 -9.77
CA HIS A 318 -4.56 13.50 -10.19
C HIS A 318 -5.75 14.45 -10.20
N ARG A 319 -6.98 13.93 -10.39
CA ARG A 319 -8.17 14.76 -10.65
C ARG A 319 -9.20 14.75 -9.52
N LEU A 320 -9.22 13.72 -8.68
CA LEU A 320 -10.26 13.50 -7.68
C LEU A 320 -9.68 13.43 -6.27
N ALA A 321 -10.32 14.11 -5.33
CA ALA A 321 -10.05 13.86 -3.92
C ALA A 321 -10.50 12.43 -3.53
N PRO A 322 -9.85 11.75 -2.57
CA PRO A 322 -10.21 10.38 -2.19
C PRO A 322 -11.69 10.21 -1.81
N ARG A 323 -12.26 11.17 -1.07
CA ARG A 323 -13.70 11.18 -0.77
C ARG A 323 -14.55 11.25 -2.04
N THR A 324 -14.20 12.11 -2.99
CA THR A 324 -14.93 12.24 -4.26
C THR A 324 -14.82 10.98 -5.08
N ALA A 325 -13.65 10.34 -5.15
CA ALA A 325 -13.46 9.06 -5.82
C ALA A 325 -14.29 7.93 -5.17
N LEU A 326 -14.41 7.91 -3.84
CA LEU A 326 -15.28 6.98 -3.12
C LEU A 326 -16.76 7.19 -3.46
N VAL A 327 -17.26 8.43 -3.37
CA VAL A 327 -18.67 8.77 -3.65
C VAL A 327 -19.02 8.51 -5.11
N THR A 328 -18.18 8.97 -6.04
CA THR A 328 -18.39 8.75 -7.48
C THR A 328 -18.37 7.27 -7.82
N GLY A 329 -17.42 6.49 -7.27
CA GLY A 329 -17.38 5.05 -7.47
C GLY A 329 -18.63 4.33 -6.95
N LEU A 330 -19.10 4.66 -5.74
CA LEU A 330 -20.36 4.12 -5.18
C LEU A 330 -21.59 4.53 -6.01
N GLY A 331 -21.64 5.77 -6.49
CA GLY A 331 -22.68 6.26 -7.40
C GLY A 331 -22.68 5.52 -8.74
N THR A 332 -21.52 5.25 -9.32
CA THR A 332 -21.40 4.44 -10.55
C THR A 332 -21.86 3.00 -10.32
N VAL A 333 -21.55 2.39 -9.18
CA VAL A 333 -22.07 1.07 -8.81
C VAL A 333 -23.60 1.12 -8.72
N ALA A 334 -24.18 2.11 -8.02
CA ALA A 334 -25.62 2.28 -7.91
C ALA A 334 -26.31 2.45 -9.28
N ALA A 335 -25.72 3.25 -10.17
CA ALA A 335 -26.19 3.41 -11.54
C ALA A 335 -26.18 2.09 -12.31
N GLY A 336 -25.20 1.21 -12.05
CA GLY A 336 -25.16 -0.15 -12.60
C GLY A 336 -26.41 -0.96 -12.30
N PHE A 337 -26.87 -0.97 -11.03
CA PHE A 337 -28.10 -1.68 -10.64
C PHE A 337 -29.36 -1.00 -11.19
N ALA A 338 -29.41 0.34 -11.13
CA ALA A 338 -30.56 1.11 -11.63
C ALA A 338 -30.73 0.99 -13.15
N ALA A 339 -29.65 0.77 -13.90
CA ALA A 339 -29.68 0.63 -15.34
C ALA A 339 -30.28 -0.72 -15.80
N VAL A 340 -30.23 -1.78 -14.99
CA VAL A 340 -30.70 -3.12 -15.40
C VAL A 340 -32.14 -3.12 -15.91
N PRO A 341 -33.16 -2.64 -15.16
CA PRO A 341 -34.54 -2.64 -15.64
C PRO A 341 -34.81 -1.65 -16.78
N LEU A 342 -33.91 -0.68 -17.00
CA LEU A 342 -34.04 0.35 -18.04
C LEU A 342 -33.36 -0.06 -19.36
N THR A 343 -32.44 -1.02 -19.28
CA THR A 343 -31.66 -1.47 -20.43
C THR A 343 -32.48 -2.51 -21.19
N PRO A 344 -32.68 -2.34 -22.52
CA PRO A 344 -33.33 -3.37 -23.31
C PRO A 344 -32.49 -4.65 -23.29
N GLY A 345 -33.11 -5.82 -23.50
CA GLY A 345 -32.39 -7.10 -23.47
C GLY A 345 -31.17 -7.14 -24.40
N GLY A 346 -31.25 -6.48 -25.57
CA GLY A 346 -30.16 -6.48 -26.55
C GLY A 346 -29.86 -7.88 -27.10
N PRO A 347 -28.66 -8.10 -27.68
CA PRO A 347 -28.29 -9.41 -28.23
C PRO A 347 -28.32 -10.50 -27.15
N ALA A 348 -29.14 -11.54 -27.38
CA ALA A 348 -29.37 -12.65 -26.46
C ALA A 348 -29.85 -12.23 -25.04
N GLY A 349 -30.37 -11.02 -24.84
CA GLY A 349 -30.84 -10.59 -23.52
C GLY A 349 -29.74 -10.19 -22.52
N LEU A 350 -28.47 -10.13 -22.94
CA LEU A 350 -27.31 -9.98 -22.05
C LEU A 350 -26.90 -8.52 -21.79
N LEU A 351 -27.44 -7.56 -22.54
CA LEU A 351 -27.04 -6.16 -22.43
C LEU A 351 -27.22 -5.59 -21.01
N PRO A 352 -28.33 -5.85 -20.28
CA PRO A 352 -28.49 -5.38 -18.90
C PRO A 352 -27.42 -5.92 -17.95
N GLY A 353 -27.08 -7.21 -18.08
CA GLY A 353 -26.02 -7.85 -17.29
C GLY A 353 -24.64 -7.28 -17.61
N ALA A 354 -24.35 -7.02 -18.89
CA ALA A 354 -23.10 -6.40 -19.31
C ALA A 354 -22.96 -4.96 -18.77
N VAL A 355 -24.02 -4.15 -18.85
CA VAL A 355 -24.04 -2.78 -18.29
C VAL A 355 -23.79 -2.80 -16.78
N LEU A 356 -24.47 -3.68 -16.04
CA LEU A 356 -24.25 -3.86 -14.61
C LEU A 356 -22.78 -4.19 -14.31
N VAL A 357 -22.22 -5.19 -15.02
CA VAL A 357 -20.83 -5.61 -14.82
C VAL A 357 -19.86 -4.49 -15.12
N VAL A 358 -20.04 -3.76 -16.22
CA VAL A 358 -19.16 -2.65 -16.61
C VAL A 358 -19.20 -1.53 -15.58
N LEU A 359 -20.38 -1.05 -15.20
CA LEU A 359 -20.52 0.07 -14.27
C LEU A 359 -20.05 -0.31 -12.85
N LEU A 360 -20.39 -1.51 -12.38
CA LEU A 360 -19.88 -2.02 -11.11
C LEU A 360 -18.35 -2.13 -11.15
N THR A 361 -17.79 -2.62 -12.27
CA THR A 361 -16.34 -2.79 -12.43
C THR A 361 -15.62 -1.44 -12.50
N LEU A 362 -16.14 -0.44 -13.20
CA LEU A 362 -15.57 0.91 -13.21
C LEU A 362 -15.68 1.59 -11.85
N GLY A 363 -16.82 1.43 -11.18
CA GLY A 363 -17.05 1.95 -9.83
C GLY A 363 -16.05 1.40 -8.81
N GLN A 364 -15.80 0.08 -8.80
CA GLN A 364 -14.82 -0.53 -7.89
C GLN A 364 -13.40 0.04 -8.09
N MET A 365 -12.99 0.30 -9.34
CA MET A 365 -11.66 0.80 -9.65
C MET A 365 -11.43 2.21 -9.10
N LEU A 366 -12.50 3.00 -8.93
CA LEU A 366 -12.46 4.31 -8.30
C LEU A 366 -12.52 4.20 -6.77
N LEU A 367 -13.49 3.46 -6.24
CA LEU A 367 -13.79 3.47 -4.81
C LEU A 367 -12.80 2.64 -3.97
N VAL A 368 -12.31 1.49 -4.45
CA VAL A 368 -11.49 0.58 -3.63
C VAL A 368 -10.14 1.21 -3.27
N PRO A 369 -9.37 1.79 -4.22
CA PRO A 369 -8.14 2.48 -3.88
C PRO A 369 -8.39 3.70 -2.99
N ALA A 370 -9.48 4.43 -3.23
CA ALA A 370 -9.85 5.61 -2.45
C ALA A 370 -10.21 5.26 -0.99
N ALA A 371 -11.04 4.24 -0.77
CA ALA A 371 -11.43 3.77 0.56
C ALA A 371 -10.22 3.30 1.36
N ARG A 372 -9.33 2.50 0.74
CA ARG A 372 -8.08 2.05 1.39
C ARG A 372 -7.12 3.21 1.65
N GLY A 373 -7.07 4.20 0.77
CA GLY A 373 -6.28 5.42 0.93
C GLY A 373 -6.77 6.35 2.04
N LEU A 374 -8.06 6.29 2.41
CA LEU A 374 -8.63 7.08 3.51
C LEU A 374 -8.36 6.48 4.89
N VAL A 375 -8.11 5.17 4.99
CA VAL A 375 -7.86 4.51 6.30
C VAL A 375 -6.72 5.20 7.08
N PRO A 376 -5.53 5.45 6.49
CA PRO A 376 -4.45 6.13 7.20
C PRO A 376 -4.70 7.59 7.59
N ASP A 377 -5.68 8.24 6.95
CA ASP A 377 -6.08 9.60 7.31
C ASP A 377 -7.05 9.63 8.50
N LEU A 378 -7.72 8.50 8.79
CA LEU A 378 -8.75 8.39 9.82
C LEU A 378 -8.25 7.73 11.11
N VAL A 379 -7.22 6.88 11.04
CA VAL A 379 -6.69 6.13 12.20
C VAL A 379 -5.18 6.33 12.36
N ASP A 380 -4.69 6.25 13.60
CA ASP A 380 -3.26 6.36 13.89
C ASP A 380 -2.43 5.25 13.24
N ASP A 381 -1.19 5.59 12.86
CA ASP A 381 -0.24 4.69 12.18
C ASP A 381 -0.01 3.37 12.95
N ARG A 382 -0.03 3.43 14.29
CA ARG A 382 0.13 2.25 15.17
C ARG A 382 -1.02 1.24 15.07
N ARG A 383 -2.16 1.64 14.51
CA ARG A 383 -3.41 0.87 14.46
C ARG A 383 -3.84 0.52 13.04
N LEU A 384 -3.06 0.88 12.02
CA LEU A 384 -3.40 0.68 10.60
C LEU A 384 -3.77 -0.78 10.30
N GLY A 385 -3.01 -1.75 10.79
CA GLY A 385 -3.31 -3.17 10.55
C GLY A 385 -4.63 -3.64 11.19
N LEU A 386 -4.97 -3.08 12.36
CA LEU A 386 -6.25 -3.38 13.01
C LEU A 386 -7.42 -2.70 12.31
N ALA A 387 -7.22 -1.46 11.84
CA ALA A 387 -8.23 -0.72 11.08
C ALA A 387 -8.49 -1.34 9.70
N THR A 388 -7.47 -1.78 8.97
CA THR A 388 -7.66 -2.49 7.69
C THR A 388 -8.38 -3.83 7.88
N GLY A 389 -8.07 -4.54 8.98
CA GLY A 389 -8.81 -5.72 9.42
C GLY A 389 -10.28 -5.40 9.74
N ALA A 390 -10.52 -4.39 10.58
CA ALA A 390 -11.86 -3.97 10.99
C ALA A 390 -12.73 -3.53 9.80
N LEU A 391 -12.16 -2.80 8.84
CA LEU A 391 -12.85 -2.43 7.59
C LEU A 391 -13.39 -3.67 6.86
N SER A 392 -12.58 -4.73 6.78
CA SER A 392 -12.97 -6.00 6.14
C SER A 392 -13.98 -6.79 6.99
N SER A 393 -13.81 -6.81 8.32
CA SER A 393 -14.71 -7.48 9.27
C SER A 393 -16.12 -6.91 9.29
N VAL A 394 -16.25 -5.58 9.42
CA VAL A 394 -17.56 -4.89 9.40
C VAL A 394 -18.27 -5.14 8.08
N SER A 395 -17.53 -5.02 6.97
CA SER A 395 -18.11 -5.20 5.66
C SER A 395 -18.49 -6.66 5.37
N GLY A 396 -17.70 -7.62 5.84
CA GLY A 396 -18.04 -9.04 5.74
C GLY A 396 -19.33 -9.39 6.49
N LEU A 397 -19.54 -8.81 7.68
CA LEU A 397 -20.79 -9.00 8.44
C LEU A 397 -21.98 -8.35 7.72
N ALA A 398 -21.78 -7.18 7.14
CA ALA A 398 -22.80 -6.52 6.31
C ALA A 398 -23.16 -7.36 5.07
N VAL A 399 -22.18 -8.00 4.42
CA VAL A 399 -22.42 -8.92 3.30
C VAL A 399 -23.20 -10.17 3.72
N LEU A 400 -22.95 -10.72 4.92
CA LEU A 400 -23.70 -11.85 5.45
C LEU A 400 -25.21 -11.55 5.48
N GLY A 401 -25.59 -10.44 6.13
CA GLY A 401 -26.99 -10.01 6.19
C GLY A 401 -27.54 -9.58 4.84
N GLY A 402 -26.78 -8.76 4.10
CA GLY A 402 -27.20 -8.22 2.81
C GLY A 402 -27.40 -9.28 1.72
N SER A 403 -26.61 -10.36 1.74
CA SER A 403 -26.76 -11.45 0.76
C SER A 403 -27.95 -12.33 1.07
N ALA A 404 -28.21 -12.63 2.36
CA ALA A 404 -29.44 -13.33 2.76
C ALA A 404 -30.69 -12.52 2.39
N ALA A 405 -30.68 -11.21 2.66
CA ALA A 405 -31.75 -10.29 2.27
C ALA A 405 -31.93 -10.23 0.75
N THR A 406 -30.84 -10.18 -0.02
CA THR A 406 -30.92 -10.21 -1.49
C THR A 406 -31.48 -11.54 -2.00
N GLY A 407 -31.11 -12.65 -1.38
CA GLY A 407 -31.64 -13.97 -1.71
C GLY A 407 -33.16 -14.06 -1.53
N ALA A 408 -33.71 -13.43 -0.49
CA ALA A 408 -35.16 -13.29 -0.31
C ALA A 408 -35.78 -12.36 -1.38
N LEU A 409 -35.08 -11.27 -1.71
CA LEU A 409 -35.51 -10.28 -2.69
C LEU A 409 -35.59 -10.84 -4.13
N LEU A 410 -34.92 -11.96 -4.44
CA LEU A 410 -34.95 -12.59 -5.77
C LEU A 410 -36.35 -13.04 -6.22
N GLN A 411 -37.32 -13.15 -5.31
CA GLN A 411 -38.71 -13.49 -5.65
C GLN A 411 -39.58 -12.26 -5.96
N THR A 412 -39.07 -11.05 -5.71
CA THR A 412 -39.80 -9.80 -5.97
C THR A 412 -39.74 -9.38 -7.43
N PRO A 413 -40.69 -8.56 -7.93
CA PRO A 413 -40.66 -8.04 -9.29
C PRO A 413 -39.32 -7.37 -9.63
N GLY A 414 -38.85 -7.57 -10.86
CA GLY A 414 -37.55 -7.08 -11.33
C GLY A 414 -37.26 -5.61 -11.01
N PRO A 415 -38.14 -4.65 -11.36
CA PRO A 415 -37.92 -3.24 -11.09
C PRO A 415 -37.71 -2.92 -9.60
N VAL A 416 -38.51 -3.54 -8.72
CA VAL A 416 -38.41 -3.37 -7.26
C VAL A 416 -37.08 -3.91 -6.74
N ARG A 417 -36.73 -5.13 -7.16
CA ARG A 417 -35.47 -5.79 -6.80
C ARG A 417 -34.26 -4.93 -7.16
N TRP A 418 -34.18 -4.47 -8.40
CA TRP A 418 -33.06 -3.67 -8.88
C TRP A 418 -33.01 -2.29 -8.25
N ALA A 419 -34.15 -1.66 -7.96
CA ALA A 419 -34.22 -0.40 -7.22
C ALA A 419 -33.68 -0.54 -5.79
N VAL A 420 -34.09 -1.60 -5.07
CA VAL A 420 -33.58 -1.89 -3.72
C VAL A 420 -32.08 -2.16 -3.75
N LEU A 421 -31.58 -2.92 -4.72
CA LEU A 421 -30.15 -3.18 -4.88
C LEU A 421 -29.34 -1.94 -5.28
N ALA A 422 -29.92 -1.00 -6.03
CA ALA A 422 -29.30 0.29 -6.33
C ALA A 422 -29.25 1.22 -5.10
N ALA A 423 -30.26 1.16 -4.23
CA ALA A 423 -30.34 1.99 -3.03
C ALA A 423 -29.22 1.69 -2.03
N VAL A 424 -28.70 0.46 -1.97
CA VAL A 424 -27.62 0.06 -1.05
C VAL A 424 -26.30 0.82 -1.28
N PRO A 425 -25.66 0.74 -2.48
CA PRO A 425 -24.46 1.53 -2.77
C PRO A 425 -24.75 3.05 -2.79
N LEU A 426 -25.97 3.47 -3.14
CA LEU A 426 -26.36 4.89 -3.08
C LEU A 426 -26.39 5.42 -1.64
N ALA A 427 -26.96 4.66 -0.69
CA ALA A 427 -26.91 4.98 0.73
C ALA A 427 -25.46 5.03 1.23
N GLY A 428 -24.61 4.11 0.76
CA GLY A 428 -23.16 4.17 1.00
C GLY A 428 -22.52 5.46 0.48
N ALA A 429 -22.91 5.93 -0.71
CA ALA A 429 -22.43 7.18 -1.29
C ALA A 429 -22.87 8.39 -0.45
N VAL A 430 -24.13 8.42 0.00
CA VAL A 430 -24.66 9.46 0.90
C VAL A 430 -23.91 9.47 2.23
N LEU A 431 -23.66 8.31 2.82
CA LEU A 431 -22.83 8.20 4.04
C LEU A 431 -21.41 8.70 3.80
N ALA A 432 -20.79 8.35 2.65
CA ALA A 432 -19.46 8.83 2.30
C ALA A 432 -19.39 10.36 2.10
N LEU A 433 -20.52 11.05 1.84
CA LEU A 433 -20.58 12.52 1.85
C LEU A 433 -20.48 13.12 3.26
N THR A 434 -20.68 12.34 4.32
CA THR A 434 -20.47 12.80 5.69
C THR A 434 -19.03 12.67 6.16
N LEU A 435 -18.19 11.90 5.43
CA LEU A 435 -16.78 11.77 5.74
C LEU A 435 -16.08 13.12 5.64
N PRO A 436 -15.11 13.42 6.52
CA PRO A 436 -14.33 14.64 6.40
C PRO A 436 -13.71 14.70 5.00
N VAL A 437 -13.86 15.84 4.31
CA VAL A 437 -13.14 16.07 3.05
C VAL A 437 -11.66 16.08 3.42
N GLY A 438 -10.97 14.99 3.12
CA GLY A 438 -9.52 14.98 3.13
C GLY A 438 -9.06 16.12 2.23
N ARG A 439 -8.58 17.21 2.83
CA ARG A 439 -7.73 18.17 2.13
C ARG A 439 -6.65 17.32 1.47
N THR A 440 -6.54 17.38 0.15
CA THR A 440 -5.34 16.94 -0.55
C THR A 440 -4.17 17.71 0.09
N GLY A 441 -3.45 17.02 0.98
CA GLY A 441 -2.50 17.61 1.93
C GLY A 441 -3.07 17.68 3.35
N LYS A 442 -2.50 16.86 4.24
CA LYS A 442 -2.46 17.11 5.70
C LYS A 442 -2.15 18.59 5.93
N ARG A 443 -3.17 19.36 6.32
CA ARG A 443 -3.03 20.72 6.82
C ARG A 443 -3.65 20.72 8.21
N ARG A 444 -2.83 20.30 9.18
CA ARG A 444 -2.91 20.86 10.53
C ARG A 444 -2.94 22.38 10.36
N ASP A 445 -4.03 22.99 10.81
CA ASP A 445 -4.29 24.41 10.99
C ASP A 445 -3.64 25.38 9.99
N ARG A 446 -4.42 25.88 9.02
CA ARG A 446 -4.45 27.34 8.83
C ARG A 446 -5.89 27.79 8.87
N ALA A 447 -6.22 28.56 9.89
CA ALA A 447 -7.14 29.68 9.72
C ALA A 447 -6.50 30.66 8.72
N GLY A 448 -7.31 31.12 7.76
CA GLY A 448 -7.15 32.41 7.11
C GLY A 448 -6.11 32.55 6.00
N VAL A 449 -6.55 33.17 4.90
CA VAL A 449 -5.78 33.82 3.83
C VAL A 449 -5.35 32.91 2.66
N GLY A 450 -6.15 33.01 1.60
CA GLY A 450 -5.72 32.73 0.24
C GLY A 450 -4.51 33.59 -0.11
N VAL A 451 -3.44 32.94 -0.54
CA VAL A 451 -2.31 33.63 -1.12
C VAL A 451 -2.76 34.09 -2.51
N ARG A 452 -3.15 35.36 -2.62
CA ARG A 452 -2.84 36.12 -3.83
C ARG A 452 -1.33 36.00 -4.03
N VAL A 453 -0.92 35.52 -5.20
CA VAL A 453 0.46 35.69 -5.67
C VAL A 453 0.71 37.20 -5.66
N GLY A 454 1.40 37.68 -4.63
CA GLY A 454 1.59 39.12 -4.36
C GLY A 454 1.31 39.61 -2.93
N ALA A 455 0.85 38.78 -1.98
CA ALA A 455 0.75 39.22 -0.58
C ALA A 455 2.11 39.14 0.14
N PRO A 456 2.52 40.18 0.90
CA PRO A 456 3.81 40.18 1.61
C PRO A 456 3.84 39.10 2.69
N PRO A 457 5.01 38.52 3.02
CA PRO A 457 5.10 37.45 4.00
C PRO A 457 4.64 37.92 5.39
N ILE A 458 3.77 37.12 6.03
CA ILE A 458 3.35 37.31 7.43
C ILE A 458 4.60 37.22 8.33
N PRO A 459 4.80 38.14 9.30
CA PRO A 459 5.98 38.13 10.16
C PRO A 459 5.98 36.89 11.07
N TRP A 460 7.06 36.11 11.03
CA TRP A 460 7.25 34.87 11.79
C TRP A 460 7.53 35.08 13.29
N ARG A 461 7.45 36.32 13.80
CA ARG A 461 7.83 36.70 15.16
C ARG A 461 6.83 36.28 16.25
N THR A 462 5.66 35.74 15.92
CA THR A 462 4.53 35.67 16.88
C THR A 462 4.32 34.33 17.60
N TYR A 463 5.27 33.38 17.55
CA TYR A 463 5.18 32.16 18.40
C TYR A 463 6.54 31.84 19.02
N ALA A 464 6.87 32.54 20.10
CA ALA A 464 7.98 32.23 20.99
C ALA A 464 7.50 31.20 22.03
N MET A 465 7.54 29.92 21.67
CA MET A 465 7.56 28.81 22.63
C MET A 465 8.81 28.01 22.31
N THR A 466 9.79 28.04 23.21
CA THR A 466 11.01 27.23 23.13
C THR A 466 10.69 25.80 23.54
N ALA A 467 11.29 24.82 22.86
CA ALA A 467 11.13 23.40 23.18
C ALA A 467 12.35 22.91 23.98
N ALA A 468 12.12 22.28 25.13
CA ALA A 468 13.19 21.66 25.92
C ALA A 468 13.73 20.40 25.23
N LEU A 469 15.04 20.15 25.35
CA LEU A 469 15.66 18.91 24.87
C LEU A 469 15.55 17.82 25.94
N SER A 470 15.27 16.58 25.54
CA SER A 470 15.27 15.43 26.47
C SER A 470 16.69 15.09 26.94
N ASP A 471 16.82 14.42 28.09
CA ASP A 471 18.13 14.06 28.64
C ASP A 471 18.93 13.15 27.71
N ASN A 472 18.26 12.20 27.04
CA ASN A 472 18.89 11.34 26.01
C ASN A 472 19.43 12.17 24.83
N LEU A 473 18.68 13.19 24.38
CA LEU A 473 19.13 14.08 23.31
C LEU A 473 20.31 14.95 23.76
N LYS A 474 20.28 15.45 25.00
CA LYS A 474 21.39 16.19 25.60
C LYS A 474 22.66 15.35 25.64
N ALA A 475 22.56 14.12 26.16
CA ALA A 475 23.68 13.18 26.23
C ALA A 475 24.23 12.86 24.83
N LEU A 476 23.36 12.67 23.83
CA LEU A 476 23.80 12.43 22.45
C LEU A 476 24.47 13.66 21.84
N LEU A 477 23.93 14.86 22.04
CA LEU A 477 24.53 16.11 21.57
C LEU A 477 25.85 16.44 22.28
N ASP A 478 26.07 15.93 23.49
CA ASP A 478 27.35 16.06 24.22
C ASP A 478 28.41 15.08 23.71
N SER A 479 28.00 13.98 23.06
CA SER A 479 28.93 13.08 22.36
C SER A 479 29.44 13.67 21.03
N PRO A 480 30.50 13.12 20.41
CA PRO A 480 31.00 13.48 19.08
C PRO A 480 30.07 13.11 17.90
N VAL A 481 28.74 13.19 18.09
CA VAL A 481 27.75 12.89 17.05
C VAL A 481 27.79 13.93 15.93
N PHE A 482 27.71 13.51 14.67
CA PHE A 482 27.49 14.44 13.56
C PHE A 482 26.01 14.75 13.41
N VAL A 483 25.67 16.01 13.15
CA VAL A 483 24.29 16.41 12.87
C VAL A 483 24.16 16.91 11.45
N THR A 484 22.98 16.70 10.87
CA THR A 484 22.66 17.18 9.53
C THR A 484 21.78 18.42 9.62
N VAL A 485 22.25 19.54 9.08
CA VAL A 485 21.56 20.83 9.12
C VAL A 485 20.94 21.12 7.77
N ALA A 486 19.63 21.40 7.77
CA ALA A 486 18.88 21.86 6.62
C ALA A 486 18.57 23.36 6.76
N THR A 487 18.96 24.13 5.75
CA THR A 487 18.63 25.56 5.56
C THR A 487 17.85 25.75 4.26
N ILE A 488 17.22 26.91 4.07
CA ILE A 488 16.38 27.17 2.91
C ILE A 488 17.19 27.93 1.86
N GLN A 489 17.17 27.50 0.60
CA GLN A 489 17.78 28.20 -0.54
C GLN A 489 16.90 29.39 -1.00
N PRO A 490 17.44 30.36 -1.76
CA PRO A 490 16.66 31.47 -2.33
C PRO A 490 15.47 31.02 -3.19
N ASP A 491 15.56 29.86 -3.84
CA ASP A 491 14.50 29.26 -4.66
C ASP A 491 13.51 28.39 -3.84
N GLY A 492 13.68 28.35 -2.51
CA GLY A 492 12.86 27.56 -1.60
C GLY A 492 13.27 26.09 -1.47
N SER A 493 14.24 25.61 -2.25
CA SER A 493 14.76 24.24 -2.12
C SER A 493 15.59 24.07 -0.82
N PRO A 494 15.66 22.87 -0.23
CA PRO A 494 16.47 22.64 0.96
C PRO A 494 17.96 22.53 0.61
N GLN A 495 18.82 23.23 1.36
CA GLN A 495 20.26 22.99 1.39
C GLN A 495 20.61 22.22 2.65
N VAL A 496 21.22 21.05 2.50
CA VAL A 496 21.47 20.10 3.59
C VAL A 496 22.98 19.86 3.71
N SER A 497 23.52 19.83 4.92
CA SER A 497 24.94 19.52 5.15
C SER A 497 25.23 18.96 6.54
N PRO A 498 26.11 17.96 6.67
CA PRO A 498 26.59 17.49 7.96
C PRO A 498 27.52 18.52 8.63
N VAL A 499 27.48 18.62 9.96
CA VAL A 499 28.29 19.53 10.77
C VAL A 499 28.60 18.95 12.15
N TRP A 500 29.62 19.51 12.79
CA TRP A 500 29.86 19.38 14.24
C TRP A 500 28.90 20.25 15.03
N VAL A 501 28.59 19.82 16.25
CA VAL A 501 27.61 20.45 17.12
C VAL A 501 28.05 20.43 18.57
N LYS A 502 27.61 21.44 19.31
CA LYS A 502 27.61 21.48 20.78
C LYS A 502 26.24 22.01 21.22
N ARG A 503 25.87 21.82 22.48
CA ARG A 503 24.72 22.48 23.10
C ARG A 503 25.14 23.52 24.13
N ASP A 504 24.26 24.47 24.36
CA ASP A 504 24.33 25.44 25.46
C ASP A 504 22.95 25.49 26.12
N GLY A 505 22.81 24.82 27.26
CA GLY A 505 21.50 24.49 27.82
C GLY A 505 20.67 23.63 26.86
N ASP A 506 19.55 24.18 26.39
CA ASP A 506 18.67 23.60 25.35
C ASP A 506 18.96 24.17 23.94
N ASP A 507 19.81 25.19 23.81
CA ASP A 507 20.21 25.70 22.49
C ASP A 507 21.25 24.79 21.83
N VAL A 508 21.23 24.79 20.50
CA VAL A 508 22.18 24.02 19.67
C VAL A 508 23.11 24.99 18.95
N LEU A 509 24.42 24.81 19.13
CA LEU A 509 25.46 25.64 18.55
C LEU A 509 26.20 24.90 17.44
N ILE A 510 26.33 25.56 16.28
CA ILE A 510 27.19 25.10 15.18
C ILE A 510 28.10 26.24 14.73
N SER A 511 29.29 25.89 14.22
CA SER A 511 30.23 26.86 13.63
C SER A 511 30.14 26.82 12.11
N THR A 512 30.17 28.00 11.48
CA THR A 512 30.36 28.16 10.04
C THR A 512 31.27 29.36 9.75
N THR A 513 31.42 29.77 8.50
CA THR A 513 32.20 30.96 8.11
C THR A 513 31.36 31.90 7.26
N VAL A 514 31.70 33.18 7.32
CA VAL A 514 31.09 34.21 6.47
C VAL A 514 31.20 33.79 5.00
N GLY A 515 30.11 33.94 4.24
CA GLY A 515 30.10 33.68 2.82
C GLY A 515 29.63 32.28 2.42
N ARG A 516 29.60 31.31 3.36
CA ARG A 516 29.08 29.95 3.12
C ARG A 516 27.59 29.99 2.82
N ARG A 517 27.12 29.04 2.00
CA ARG A 517 25.71 29.01 1.57
C ARG A 517 24.73 28.94 2.74
N LYS A 518 25.01 28.14 3.77
CA LYS A 518 24.18 28.03 4.98
C LYS A 518 24.12 29.34 5.76
N GLU A 519 25.22 30.07 5.85
CA GLU A 519 25.28 31.38 6.53
C GLU A 519 24.42 32.41 5.79
N LYS A 520 24.61 32.53 4.47
CA LYS A 520 23.77 33.38 3.60
C LYS A 520 22.29 32.99 3.66
N ASN A 521 22.00 31.70 3.78
CA ASN A 521 20.63 31.21 3.91
C ASN A 521 20.03 31.61 5.26
N LEU A 522 20.74 31.41 6.38
CA LEU A 522 20.23 31.71 7.71
C LEU A 522 20.09 33.20 8.00
N ARG A 523 20.96 34.05 7.45
CA ARG A 523 20.77 35.51 7.51
C ARG A 523 19.51 35.97 6.77
N ARG A 524 19.16 35.30 5.67
CA ARG A 524 17.96 35.61 4.88
C ARG A 524 16.70 35.03 5.52
N ASP A 525 16.78 33.79 6.01
CA ASP A 525 15.68 33.06 6.61
C ASP A 525 16.22 32.23 7.79
N PRO A 526 15.93 32.64 9.04
CA PRO A 526 16.55 32.03 10.20
C PRO A 526 15.96 30.66 10.54
N ARG A 527 15.00 30.14 9.76
CA ARG A 527 14.43 28.80 9.97
C ARG A 527 15.47 27.73 9.63
N VAL A 528 15.67 26.82 10.58
CA VAL A 528 16.65 25.73 10.46
C VAL A 528 16.07 24.44 11.01
N THR A 529 16.46 23.32 10.43
CA THR A 529 16.17 21.98 10.97
C THR A 529 17.47 21.21 11.14
N VAL A 530 17.63 20.56 12.28
CA VAL A 530 18.80 19.76 12.64
C VAL A 530 18.34 18.33 12.87
N VAL A 531 18.94 17.37 12.17
CA VAL A 531 18.74 15.94 12.43
C VAL A 531 19.96 15.40 13.15
N VAL A 532 19.74 14.82 14.31
CA VAL A 532 20.72 14.11 15.13
C VAL A 532 20.47 12.61 14.96
N GLN A 533 21.48 11.88 14.49
CA GLN A 533 21.37 10.44 14.24
C GLN A 533 22.66 9.76 14.72
N PRO A 534 22.60 8.85 15.69
CA PRO A 534 23.75 8.04 16.10
C PRO A 534 24.23 7.16 14.94
N PHE A 535 25.55 7.01 14.81
CA PHE A 535 26.15 6.23 13.73
C PHE A 535 25.88 4.72 13.85
N ASP A 536 25.83 4.21 15.08
CA ASP A 536 25.61 2.81 15.44
C ASP A 536 24.12 2.41 15.47
N ALA A 537 23.21 3.39 15.45
CA ALA A 537 21.76 3.18 15.49
C ALA A 537 21.04 3.93 14.34
N PRO A 538 21.13 3.45 13.09
CA PRO A 538 20.67 4.18 11.90
C PRO A 538 19.16 4.41 11.83
N TYR A 539 18.36 3.74 12.66
CA TYR A 539 16.91 3.95 12.75
C TYR A 539 16.51 4.86 13.92
N THR A 540 17.45 5.29 14.77
CA THR A 540 17.23 6.15 15.92
C THR A 540 17.60 7.58 15.56
N TYR A 541 16.74 8.56 15.83
CA TYR A 541 17.03 9.96 15.50
C TYR A 541 16.18 10.93 16.31
N ALA A 542 16.68 12.16 16.43
CA ALA A 542 15.89 13.33 16.78
C ALA A 542 16.01 14.40 15.70
N GLU A 543 14.91 15.09 15.46
CA GLU A 543 14.82 16.25 14.58
C GLU A 543 14.43 17.47 15.41
N ILE A 544 15.28 18.50 15.37
CA ILE A 544 15.11 19.78 16.06
C ILE A 544 14.75 20.83 15.00
N ARG A 545 13.57 21.43 15.13
CA ARG A 545 13.15 22.59 14.32
C ARG A 545 13.30 23.84 15.16
N GLY A 546 14.01 24.83 14.66
CA GLY A 546 14.31 26.03 15.43
C GLY A 546 14.52 27.28 14.58
N THR A 547 14.99 28.33 15.25
CA THR A 547 15.48 29.56 14.62
C THR A 547 16.94 29.77 14.95
N ALA A 548 17.70 30.29 13.99
CA ALA A 548 19.11 30.57 14.14
C ALA A 548 19.38 32.07 14.33
N ASP A 549 20.15 32.41 15.37
CA ASP A 549 20.81 33.70 15.54
C ASP A 549 22.30 33.56 15.23
N LEU A 550 22.86 34.56 14.54
CA LEU A 550 24.22 34.52 14.00
C LEU A 550 25.05 35.65 14.58
N THR A 551 26.20 35.32 15.18
CA THR A 551 27.20 36.29 15.63
C THR A 551 28.60 35.86 15.21
N THR A 552 29.48 36.82 14.95
CA THR A 552 30.92 36.57 14.72
C THR A 552 31.71 36.57 16.03
N GLU A 553 31.14 37.10 17.11
CA GLU A 553 31.72 37.06 18.45
C GLU A 553 31.73 35.61 18.96
N GLY A 554 32.83 35.17 19.58
CA GLY A 554 32.97 33.80 20.05
C GLY A 554 33.23 32.76 18.94
N GLY A 555 33.38 33.20 17.68
CA GLY A 555 33.54 32.33 16.51
C GLY A 555 34.78 31.42 16.57
N PRO A 556 35.99 31.98 16.80
CA PRO A 556 37.23 31.21 17.01
C PRO A 556 37.14 30.25 18.20
N GLU A 557 36.61 30.72 19.32
CA GLU A 557 36.51 29.94 20.56
C GLU A 557 35.59 28.73 20.38
N LEU A 558 34.43 28.92 19.74
CA LEU A 558 33.50 27.82 19.48
C LEU A 558 34.09 26.76 18.55
N ILE A 559 34.84 27.15 17.51
CA ILE A 559 35.41 26.15 16.60
C ILE A 559 36.52 25.35 17.28
N ASP A 560 37.30 25.95 18.17
CA ASP A 560 38.28 25.23 18.98
C ASP A 560 37.63 24.30 19.99
N GLU A 561 36.57 24.72 20.67
CA GLU A 561 35.79 23.84 21.55
C GLU A 561 35.21 22.64 20.80
N LEU A 562 34.63 22.87 19.60
CA LEU A 562 34.14 21.79 18.74
C LEU A 562 35.30 20.90 18.28
N SER A 563 36.44 21.47 17.88
CA SER A 563 37.59 20.69 17.44
C SER A 563 38.11 19.79 18.57
N ARG A 564 38.26 20.32 19.78
CA ARG A 564 38.67 19.53 20.95
C ARG A 564 37.68 18.42 21.27
N LYS A 565 36.37 18.72 21.20
CA LYS A 565 35.32 17.71 21.39
C LYS A 565 35.40 16.54 20.39
N TYR A 566 35.66 16.82 19.11
CA TYR A 566 35.60 15.79 18.05
C TYR A 566 36.96 15.14 17.76
N THR A 567 38.07 15.83 18.04
CA THR A 567 39.41 15.45 17.58
C THR A 567 40.47 15.46 18.68
N GLY A 568 40.17 16.05 19.84
CA GLY A 568 41.11 16.23 20.95
C GLY A 568 42.13 17.35 20.77
N LYS A 569 42.07 18.12 19.68
CA LYS A 569 43.01 19.21 19.36
C LYS A 569 42.28 20.52 19.09
N ASP A 570 42.97 21.64 19.24
CA ASP A 570 42.47 22.92 18.75
C ASP A 570 42.34 22.90 17.21
N TYR A 571 41.50 23.77 16.66
CA TYR A 571 41.08 23.66 15.27
C TYR A 571 42.22 23.94 14.29
N ALA A 572 43.11 24.89 14.63
CA ALA A 572 44.29 25.20 13.84
C ALA A 572 45.24 24.00 13.73
N ASP A 573 45.38 23.20 14.79
CA ASP A 573 46.23 22.00 14.80
C ASP A 573 45.60 20.82 14.05
N PHE A 574 44.28 20.68 14.13
CA PHE A 574 43.54 19.66 13.38
C PHE A 574 43.45 19.98 11.89
N ASN A 575 43.25 21.25 11.55
CA ASN A 575 43.15 21.74 10.18
C ASN A 575 44.05 22.97 9.96
N PRO A 576 45.35 22.79 9.68
CA PRO A 576 46.28 23.90 9.46
C PRO A 576 45.89 24.84 8.32
N SER A 577 45.11 24.36 7.34
CA SER A 577 44.57 25.18 6.25
C SER A 577 43.48 26.17 6.69
N SER A 578 43.00 26.08 7.94
CA SER A 578 42.01 27.01 8.50
C SER A 578 42.53 28.43 8.69
N ALA A 579 43.86 28.66 8.59
CA ALA A 579 44.44 30.00 8.58
C ALA A 579 43.87 30.88 7.44
N ASP A 580 43.45 30.26 6.33
CA ASP A 580 42.86 30.94 5.17
C ASP A 580 41.32 30.98 5.21
N ASP A 581 40.69 30.48 6.28
CA ASP A 581 39.23 30.49 6.40
C ASP A 581 38.71 31.92 6.59
N ALA A 582 37.59 32.22 5.93
CA ALA A 582 36.82 33.42 6.24
C ALA A 582 36.38 33.43 7.71
N GLN A 583 36.11 34.63 8.25
CA GLN A 583 35.73 34.83 9.64
C GLN A 583 34.65 33.84 10.11
N ARG A 584 34.90 33.23 11.28
CA ARG A 584 34.00 32.24 11.89
C ARG A 584 32.74 32.90 12.43
N VAL A 585 31.62 32.19 12.29
CA VAL A 585 30.28 32.61 12.72
C VAL A 585 29.72 31.54 13.63
N VAL A 586 29.34 31.95 14.83
CA VAL A 586 28.52 31.18 15.76
C VAL A 586 27.09 31.22 15.27
N VAL A 587 26.50 30.04 15.08
CA VAL A 587 25.08 29.90 14.76
C VAL A 587 24.41 29.26 15.98
N ARG A 588 23.62 30.05 16.70
CA ARG A 588 22.83 29.60 17.85
C ARG A 588 21.43 29.26 17.40
N ILE A 589 21.06 28.00 17.55
CA ILE A 589 19.77 27.46 17.13
C ILE A 589 18.92 27.25 18.38
N THR A 590 17.89 28.07 18.53
CA THR A 590 16.90 27.91 19.60
C THR A 590 15.79 26.95 19.15
N PRO A 591 15.64 25.78 19.81
CA PRO A 591 14.60 24.82 19.45
C PRO A 591 13.20 25.39 19.66
N ARG A 592 12.33 25.16 18.68
CA ARG A 592 10.88 25.41 18.78
C ARG A 592 10.07 24.14 18.78
N LYS A 593 10.63 23.04 18.26
CA LYS A 593 9.99 21.73 18.26
C LYS A 593 11.04 20.63 18.14
N VAL A 594 10.88 19.58 18.93
CA VAL A 594 11.66 18.35 18.82
C VAL A 594 10.72 17.20 18.46
N VAL A 595 11.11 16.37 17.49
CA VAL A 595 10.38 15.14 17.11
C VAL A 595 11.37 14.00 16.87
N GLY A 596 10.90 12.75 16.86
CA GLY A 596 11.74 11.57 16.65
C GLY A 596 11.69 10.61 17.84
N HIS A 597 12.57 9.62 17.81
CA HIS A 597 12.69 8.59 18.84
C HIS A 597 14.18 8.34 19.09
N LEU A 598 14.62 8.73 20.29
CA LEU A 598 15.97 8.56 20.82
C LEU A 598 15.97 7.54 21.94
#